data_AF-E0TX37-F1
#
_entry.id   AF-E0TX37-F1
#
_cell.length_a   1.000
_cell.length_b   1.000
_cell.length_c   1.000
_cell.angle_alpha   90.00
_cell.angle_beta   90.00
_cell.angle_gamma   90.00
#
_symmetry.space_group_name_H-M   'P 1'
#
loop_
_entity.id
_entity.type
_entity.pdbx_description
1 polymer ?
#
loop_
_entity_poly.entity_id
_entity_poly.type
_entity_poly.pdbx_seq_one_letter_code
_entity_poly.pdbx_strand_id
1 'polypeptide(L)' 'MTDFERKLYQIFVNMRLYGKNPTLPELKRKTGKGEQEIREATKSLIRKGAIAWNKEKKIWVI' A
#
# COMPACT_ATOMS: atom_id res chain seq x y z
N MET A 1 -5.44 8.56 9.91
CA MET A 1 -4.60 7.43 9.42
C MET A 1 -4.05 6.72 10.65
N THR A 2 -4.21 5.40 10.79
CA THR A 2 -3.63 4.64 11.91
C THR A 2 -2.12 4.46 11.74
N ASP A 3 -1.41 4.02 12.79
CA ASP A 3 0.04 3.74 12.68
C ASP A 3 0.35 2.66 11.63
N PHE A 4 -0.51 1.64 11.55
CA PHE A 4 -0.37 0.62 10.52
C PHE A 4 -0.66 1.16 9.12
N GLU A 5 -1.72 1.96 8.95
CA GLU A 5 -2.01 2.62 7.68
C GLU A 5 -0.86 3.55 7.25
N ARG A 6 -0.24 4.29 8.19
CA ARG A 6 0.90 5.17 7.92
C ARG A 6 2.13 4.38 7.48
N LYS A 7 2.45 3.29 8.18
CA LYS A 7 3.54 2.38 7.79
C LYS A 7 3.29 1.78 6.41
N LEU A 8 2.06 1.33 6.15
CA LEU A 8 1.67 0.76 4.86
C LEU A 8 1.78 1.80 3.74
N TYR A 9 1.26 3.01 3.95
CA TYR A 9 1.38 4.14 3.05
C TYR A 9 2.84 4.47 2.71
N GLN A 10 3.73 4.56 3.70
CA GLN A 10 5.16 4.79 3.47
C GLN A 10 5.80 3.70 2.59
N ILE A 11 5.38 2.45 2.72
CA ILE A 11 5.87 1.38 1.83
C ILE A 11 5.43 1.65 0.38
N PHE A 12 4.18 2.05 0.14
CA PHE A 12 3.71 2.43 -1.20
C PHE A 12 4.51 3.61 -1.77
N VAL A 13 4.72 4.67 -0.98
CA VAL A 13 5.54 5.83 -1.37
C VAL A 13 6.95 5.41 -1.74
N ASN A 14 7.62 4.66 -0.87
CA ASN A 14 8.99 4.22 -1.11
C ASN A 14 9.09 3.35 -2.37
N MET A 15 8.20 2.39 -2.55
CA MET A 15 8.21 1.53 -3.75
C MET A 15 7.98 2.37 -5.01
N ARG A 16 7.07 3.36 -4.95
CA ARG A 16 6.80 4.25 -6.07
C ARG A 16 8.02 5.10 -6.45
N LEU A 17 8.77 5.61 -5.48
CA LEU A 17 10.02 6.35 -5.71
C LEU A 17 11.05 5.50 -6.47
N TYR A 18 11.07 4.18 -6.23
CA TYR A 18 11.93 3.24 -6.96
C TYR A 18 11.30 2.68 -8.24
N GLY A 19 10.15 3.21 -8.69
CA GLY A 19 9.44 2.74 -9.89
C GLY A 19 8.84 1.33 -9.76
N LYS A 20 8.64 0.84 -8.53
CA LYS A 20 8.12 -0.50 -8.23
C LYS A 20 6.72 -0.43 -7.62
N ASN A 21 5.98 -1.53 -7.75
CA ASN A 21 4.74 -1.75 -7.01
C ASN A 21 4.99 -2.77 -5.90
N PRO A 22 4.45 -2.56 -4.68
CA PRO A 22 4.57 -3.55 -3.62
C PRO A 22 3.78 -4.82 -3.95
N THR A 23 4.39 -5.97 -3.70
CA THR A 23 3.72 -7.28 -3.76
C THR A 23 3.19 -7.70 -2.40
N LEU A 24 2.17 -8.56 -2.35
CA LEU A 24 1.63 -9.03 -1.09
C LEU A 24 2.67 -9.76 -0.21
N PRO A 25 3.55 -10.64 -0.72
CA PRO A 25 4.62 -11.24 0.08
C PRO A 25 5.58 -10.21 0.69
N GLU A 26 5.96 -9.17 -0.07
CA GLU A 26 6.80 -8.09 0.46
C GLU A 26 6.10 -7.28 1.54
N LEU A 27 4.81 -7.00 1.36
CA LEU A 27 4.00 -6.33 2.36
C LEU A 27 3.94 -7.16 3.64
N LYS A 28 3.62 -8.45 3.56
CA LYS A 28 3.65 -9.38 4.71
C LYS A 28 5.00 -9.36 5.42
N ARG A 29 6.10 -9.45 4.67
CA ARG A 29 7.47 -9.41 5.23
C ARG A 29 7.80 -8.08 5.92
N LYS A 30 7.45 -6.94 5.31
CA LYS A 30 7.79 -5.59 5.83
C LYS A 30 6.91 -5.15 6.99
N THR A 31 5.66 -5.61 7.05
CA THR A 31 4.70 -5.21 8.07
C THR A 31 4.58 -6.21 9.21
N GLY A 32 4.90 -7.49 8.96
CA GLY A 32 4.64 -8.59 9.88
C GLY A 32 3.14 -8.93 10.00
N LYS A 33 2.31 -8.42 9.08
CA LYS A 33 0.85 -8.54 9.15
C LYS A 33 0.30 -9.57 8.18
N GLY A 34 -0.88 -10.10 8.53
CA GLY A 34 -1.61 -11.03 7.70
C GLY A 34 -2.16 -10.39 6.44
N GLU A 35 -2.57 -11.22 5.49
CA GLU A 35 -3.16 -10.75 4.23
C GLU A 35 -4.42 -9.91 4.44
N GLN A 36 -5.30 -10.37 5.34
CA GLN A 36 -6.57 -9.70 5.61
C GLN A 36 -6.33 -8.29 6.18
N GLU A 37 -5.48 -8.16 7.20
CA GLU A 37 -5.11 -6.86 7.77
C GLU A 37 -4.55 -5.91 6.70
N ILE A 38 -3.63 -6.41 5.85
CA ILE A 38 -3.05 -5.60 4.77
C ILE A 38 -4.13 -5.16 3.77
N ARG A 39 -5.05 -6.05 3.38
CA ARG A 39 -6.14 -5.73 2.44
C ARG A 39 -7.09 -4.71 3.02
N GLU A 40 -7.46 -4.83 4.30
CA GLU A 40 -8.34 -3.89 4.99
C GLU A 40 -7.71 -2.50 5.10
N ALA A 41 -6.44 -2.43 5.52
CA ALA A 41 -5.70 -1.17 5.58
C ALA A 41 -5.52 -0.54 4.19
N THR A 42 -5.24 -1.34 3.16
CA THR A 42 -5.14 -0.86 1.77
C THR A 42 -6.48 -0.28 1.28
N LYS A 43 -7.59 -0.99 1.52
CA LYS A 43 -8.95 -0.50 1.18
C LYS A 43 -9.26 0.80 1.91
N SER A 44 -8.87 0.91 3.19
CA SER A 44 -9.05 2.12 3.99
C SER A 44 -8.27 3.31 3.41
N LEU A 45 -7.00 3.11 3.01
CA LEU A 45 -6.18 4.13 2.36
C LEU A 45 -6.81 4.60 1.03
N ILE A 46 -7.37 3.67 0.24
CA ILE A 46 -8.08 4.01 -1.01
C ILE A 46 -9.33 4.83 -0.71
N ARG A 47 -10.15 4.42 0.26
CA ARG A 47 -11.38 5.16 0.66
C ARG A 47 -11.07 6.57 1.16
N LYS A 48 -9.92 6.76 1.80
CA LYS A 48 -9.44 8.06 2.28
C LYS A 48 -8.79 8.91 1.18
N GLY A 49 -8.67 8.39 -0.04
CA GLY A 49 -8.02 9.07 -1.16
C GLY A 49 -6.50 9.20 -1.02
N ALA A 50 -5.87 8.47 -0.08
CA ALA A 50 -4.45 8.55 0.16
C ALA A 50 -3.62 7.79 -0.89
N ILE A 51 -4.19 6.74 -1.48
CA ILE A 51 -3.62 6.05 -2.65
C ILE A 51 -4.74 5.64 -3.59
N ALA A 52 -4.45 5.52 -4.87
CA ALA A 52 -5.36 4.99 -5.87
C ALA A 52 -4.63 4.06 -6.83
N TRP A 53 -5.32 3.08 -7.38
CA TRP A 53 -4.75 2.20 -8.41
C TRP A 53 -5.12 2.70 -9.80
N ASN A 54 -4.12 3.16 -10.57
CA ASN A 54 -4.30 3.44 -11.99
C ASN A 54 -4.21 2.13 -12.78
N LYS A 55 -5.35 1.67 -13.31
CA LYS A 55 -5.46 0.39 -14.02
C LYS A 55 -4.73 0.37 -15.37
N GLU A 56 -4.74 1.49 -16.09
CA GLU A 56 -4.12 1.60 -17.42
C GLU A 56 -2.60 1.55 -17.32
N LYS A 57 -2.05 2.38 -16.43
CA LYS A 57 -0.61 2.48 -16.20
C LYS A 57 -0.08 1.37 -15.29
N LYS A 58 -0.96 0.61 -14.64
CA LYS A 58 -0.64 -0.43 -13.64
C LYS A 58 0.29 0.09 -12.54
N ILE A 59 -0.04 1.25 -11.98
CA ILE A 59 0.74 1.90 -10.93
C ILE A 59 -0.15 2.39 -9.80
N TRP A 60 0.42 2.44 -8.60
CA TRP A 60 -0.18 3.18 -7.50
C TRP A 60 0.06 4.68 -7.71
N VAL A 61 -1.04 5.43 -7.71
CA VAL A 61 -1.08 6.88 -7.58
C VAL A 61 -1.14 7.19 -6.09
N ILE A 62 -0.32 8.13 -5.66
CA ILE A 62 -0.14 8.55 -4.27
C ILE A 62 -0.35 10.05 -4.25
#